data_AF-A0A963MAC8-F1
#
_entry.id   AF-A0A963MAC8-F1
#
_cell.length_a   1.000
_cell.length_b   1.000
_cell.length_c   1.000
_cell.angle_alpha   90.00
_cell.angle_beta   90.00
_cell.angle_gamma   90.00
#
_symmetry.space_group_name_H-M   'P 1'
#
loop_
_entity.id
_entity.type
_entity.pdbx_description
1 polymer ?
#
loop_
_entity_poly.entity_id
_entity_poly.type
_entity_poly.pdbx_seq_one_letter_code
_entity_poly.pdbx_strand_id
1 'polypeptide(L)'
;EAANLMRWKACARIDAHQNAGAEANMAKYLAAKASWEAANVCLQTHGGFGFACEYDVERKFRETRLYQVAPISTNLIFSYVAEHILGLPRSF
;
A
#
# COMPACT_ATOMS: atom_id res chain seq x y z
N GLU A 1 3.58 1.85 -11.65
CA GLU A 1 4.79 2.70 -11.62
C GLU A 1 5.06 3.43 -10.31
N ALA A 2 4.21 4.37 -9.84
CA ALA A 2 4.51 5.17 -8.63
C ALA A 2 4.87 4.33 -7.38
N ALA A 3 4.11 3.27 -7.10
CA ALA A 3 4.39 2.35 -5.99
C ALA A 3 5.76 1.66 -6.12
N ASN A 4 6.14 1.23 -7.33
CA ASN A 4 7.39 0.52 -7.57
C ASN A 4 8.60 1.46 -7.43
N LEU A 5 8.51 2.67 -7.98
CA LEU A 5 9.55 3.69 -7.84
C LEU A 5 9.76 4.08 -6.37
N MET A 6 8.67 4.30 -5.63
CA MET A 6 8.75 4.65 -4.21
C MET A 6 9.35 3.51 -3.38
N ARG A 7 8.99 2.25 -3.68
CA ARG A 7 9.58 1.08 -3.03
C ARG A 7 11.09 1.02 -3.26
N TRP A 8 11.55 1.17 -4.50
CA TRP A 8 12.99 1.16 -4.79
C TRP A 8 13.72 2.33 -4.13
N LYS A 9 13.10 3.52 -4.08
CA LYS A 9 13.66 4.66 -3.35
C LYS A 9 13.82 4.36 -1.86
N ALA A 10 12.82 3.73 -1.23
CA ALA A 10 12.89 3.31 0.16
C ALA A 10 14.04 2.31 0.39
N CYS A 11 14.15 1.28 -0.45
CA CYS A 11 15.24 0.30 -0.40
C CYS A 11 16.61 0.98 -0.52
N ALA A 12 16.80 1.84 -1.52
CA ALA A 12 18.08 2.52 -1.73
C ALA A 12 18.51 3.38 -0.53
N ARG A 13 17.56 4.02 0.17
CA ARG A 13 17.86 4.78 1.41
C ARG A 13 18.24 3.86 2.57
N ILE A 14 17.55 2.73 2.72
CA ILE A 14 17.88 1.71 3.73
C ILE A 14 19.29 1.16 3.49
N ASP A 15 19.61 0.80 2.25
CA ASP A 15 20.93 0.27 1.86
C ASP A 15 22.04 1.30 2.07
N ALA A 16 21.73 2.60 1.92
CA ALA A 16 22.64 3.70 2.23
C ALA A 16 22.70 4.08 3.72
N HIS A 17 22.07 3.29 4.62
CA HIS A 17 21.95 3.56 6.05
C HIS A 17 21.32 4.93 6.40
N GLN A 18 20.43 5.42 5.54
CA GLN A 18 19.69 6.66 5.75
C GLN A 18 18.30 6.39 6.33
N ASN A 19 17.71 7.42 6.95
CA ASN A 19 16.30 7.35 7.35
C ASN A 19 15.39 7.27 6.11
N ALA A 20 14.67 6.15 6.00
CA ALA A 20 13.74 5.85 4.91
C ALA A 20 12.27 5.85 5.36
N GLY A 21 11.96 6.35 6.57
CA GLY A 21 10.63 6.25 7.16
C GLY A 21 9.53 6.88 6.30
N ALA A 22 9.82 8.02 5.67
CA ALA A 22 8.90 8.67 4.74
C ALA A 22 8.64 7.81 3.50
N GLU A 23 9.72 7.39 2.82
CA GLU A 23 9.62 6.57 1.61
C GLU A 23 8.98 5.22 1.86
N ALA A 24 9.30 4.55 2.98
CA ALA A 24 8.73 3.26 3.33
C ALA A 24 7.22 3.35 3.58
N ASN A 25 6.78 4.36 4.33
CA ASN A 25 5.36 4.63 4.55
C ASN A 25 4.62 4.93 3.23
N MET A 26 5.21 5.78 2.39
CA MET A 26 4.63 6.11 1.08
C MET A 26 4.61 4.91 0.13
N ALA A 27 5.65 4.09 0.13
CA ALA A 27 5.72 2.87 -0.68
C ALA A 27 4.60 1.90 -0.29
N LYS A 28 4.42 1.66 1.03
CA LYS A 28 3.35 0.79 1.54
C LYS A 28 1.97 1.33 1.16
N TYR A 29 1.73 2.63 1.34
CA TYR A 29 0.47 3.26 0.99
C TYR A 29 0.14 3.11 -0.51
N LEU A 30 1.10 3.48 -1.37
CA LEU A 30 0.91 3.42 -2.82
C LEU A 30 0.73 1.98 -3.31
N ALA A 31 1.49 1.01 -2.77
CA ALA A 31 1.34 -0.40 -3.12
C ALA A 31 -0.02 -0.98 -2.68
N ALA A 32 -0.46 -0.66 -1.47
CA ALA A 32 -1.77 -1.08 -0.98
C ALA A 32 -2.90 -0.50 -1.86
N LYS A 33 -2.85 0.80 -2.18
CA LYS A 33 -3.83 1.45 -3.05
C LYS A 33 -3.84 0.84 -4.46
N ALA A 34 -2.66 0.70 -5.07
CA ALA A 34 -2.54 0.16 -6.42
C ALA A 34 -3.03 -1.30 -6.52
N SER A 35 -2.69 -2.14 -5.54
CA SER A 35 -3.18 -3.53 -5.51
C SER A 35 -4.69 -3.61 -5.34
N TRP A 36 -5.28 -2.78 -4.46
CA TRP A 36 -6.73 -2.70 -4.29
C TRP A 36 -7.43 -2.29 -5.60
N GLU A 37 -6.95 -1.24 -6.27
CA GLU A 37 -7.51 -0.79 -7.55
C GLU A 37 -7.38 -1.88 -8.63
N ALA A 38 -6.22 -2.51 -8.76
CA ALA A 38 -6.00 -3.60 -9.72
C ALA A 38 -6.92 -4.80 -9.46
N ALA A 39 -7.12 -5.19 -8.19
CA ALA A 39 -8.00 -6.28 -7.83
C ALA A 39 -9.47 -5.96 -8.15
N ASN A 40 -9.93 -4.72 -7.93
CA ASN A 40 -11.28 -4.29 -8.29
C ASN A 40 -11.50 -4.35 -9.81
N VAL A 41 -10.54 -3.84 -10.60
CA VAL A 41 -10.61 -3.92 -12.07
C VAL A 41 -10.65 -5.38 -12.51
N CYS A 42 -9.77 -6.24 -11.97
CA CYS A 42 -9.72 -7.66 -12.31
C CYS A 42 -11.05 -8.38 -12.02
N LEU A 43 -11.62 -8.15 -10.84
CA LEU A 43 -12.90 -8.74 -10.44
C LEU A 43 -14.04 -8.24 -11.33
N GLN A 44 -14.07 -6.94 -11.64
CA GLN A 44 -15.05 -6.35 -12.55
C GLN A 44 -14.95 -6.94 -13.97
N THR A 45 -13.74 -7.15 -14.49
CA THR A 45 -13.50 -7.73 -15.81
C THR A 45 -13.99 -9.17 -15.92
N HIS A 46 -13.81 -9.98 -14.88
CA HIS A 46 -14.24 -11.38 -14.87
C HIS A 46 -15.73 -11.56 -14.49
N GLY A 47 -16.41 -10.49 -14.06
CA GLY A 47 -17.80 -10.54 -13.63
C GLY A 47 -18.02 -11.55 -12.50
N GLY A 48 -19.11 -12.32 -12.57
CA GLY A 48 -19.41 -13.37 -11.58
C GLY A 48 -18.30 -14.41 -11.45
N PHE A 49 -17.53 -14.66 -12.52
CA PHE A 49 -16.42 -15.61 -12.49
C PHE A 49 -15.21 -15.09 -11.70
N GLY A 50 -15.14 -13.78 -11.42
CA GLY A 50 -14.13 -13.21 -10.52
C GLY A 50 -14.25 -13.68 -9.07
N PHE A 51 -15.39 -14.28 -8.69
CA PHE A 51 -15.62 -14.90 -7.38
C PHE A 51 -15.33 -16.40 -7.34
N ALA A 52 -15.00 -17.01 -8.49
CA ALA A 52 -14.70 -18.42 -8.59
C ALA A 52 -13.24 -18.70 -8.17
N CYS A 53 -12.97 -19.88 -7.61
CA CYS A 53 -11.63 -20.22 -7.09
C CYS A 53 -10.65 -20.63 -8.20
N GLU A 54 -11.14 -20.87 -9.41
CA GLU A 54 -10.41 -21.43 -10.55
C GLU A 54 -9.24 -20.55 -11.02
N TYR A 55 -9.34 -19.23 -10.83
CA TYR A 55 -8.30 -18.27 -11.21
C TYR A 55 -7.74 -17.45 -10.03
N ASP A 56 -8.11 -17.79 -8.79
CA ASP A 56 -7.66 -17.12 -7.56
C ASP A 56 -7.92 -15.59 -7.49
N VAL A 57 -8.78 -15.03 -8.36
CA VAL A 57 -9.10 -13.59 -8.37
C VAL A 57 -9.74 -13.18 -7.05
N GLU A 58 -10.68 -13.97 -6.54
CA GLU A 58 -11.35 -13.76 -5.25
C GLU A 58 -10.34 -13.74 -4.09
N ARG A 59 -9.37 -14.66 -4.14
CA ARG A 59 -8.33 -14.79 -3.13
C ARG A 59 -7.44 -13.55 -3.12
N LYS A 60 -6.95 -13.13 -4.30
CA LYS A 60 -6.14 -11.93 -4.42
C LYS A 60 -6.89 -10.68 -4.01
N PHE A 61 -8.17 -10.57 -4.35
CA PHE A 61 -9.02 -9.48 -3.91
C PHE A 61 -9.06 -9.37 -2.37
N ARG A 62 -9.29 -10.47 -1.66
CA ARG A 62 -9.27 -10.51 -0.18
C ARG A 62 -7.89 -10.12 0.38
N GLU A 63 -6.80 -10.60 -0.21
CA GLU A 63 -5.43 -10.24 0.19
C GLU A 63 -5.18 -8.74 0.05
N THR A 64 -5.67 -8.08 -1.00
CA THR A 64 -5.47 -6.63 -1.17
C THR A 64 -6.18 -5.78 -0.12
N ARG A 65 -7.29 -6.30 0.45
CA ARG A 65 -7.97 -5.64 1.58
C ARG A 65 -7.11 -5.64 2.83
N LEU A 66 -6.35 -6.71 3.08
CA LEU A 66 -5.45 -6.80 4.22
C LEU A 66 -4.41 -5.66 4.19
N TYR A 67 -3.87 -5.33 3.02
CA TYR A 67 -2.87 -4.28 2.89
C TYR A 67 -3.39 -2.87 3.21
N GLN A 68 -4.71 -2.65 3.25
CA GLN A 68 -5.29 -1.39 3.69
C GLN A 68 -5.19 -1.19 5.21
N VAL A 69 -5.10 -2.29 5.96
CA VAL A 69 -5.16 -2.27 7.43
C VAL A 69 -3.87 -2.74 8.10
N ALA A 70 -3.13 -3.64 7.48
CA ALA A 70 -1.92 -4.26 8.01
C ALA A 70 -0.76 -4.17 7.00
N PRO A 71 0.51 -4.20 7.46
CA PRO A 71 0.98 -4.23 8.85
C PRO A 71 0.81 -2.90 9.61
N ILE A 72 0.54 -1.82 8.88
CA ILE A 72 0.20 -0.50 9.43
C ILE A 72 -1.03 0.02 8.71
N SER A 73 -1.96 0.66 9.41
CA SER A 73 -3.15 1.21 8.78
C SER A 73 -2.82 2.45 7.94
N THR A 74 -3.65 2.76 6.94
CA THR A 74 -3.51 4.01 6.15
C THR A 74 -3.53 5.25 7.04
N ASN A 75 -4.32 5.25 8.11
CA ASN A 75 -4.38 6.38 9.04
C ASN A 75 -3.06 6.58 9.80
N LEU A 76 -2.38 5.51 10.21
CA LEU A 76 -1.07 5.63 10.85
C LEU A 76 0.00 6.17 9.90
N ILE A 77 -0.07 5.84 8.61
CA ILE A 77 0.79 6.44 7.59
C ILE A 77 0.53 7.95 7.49
N PHE A 78 -0.73 8.37 7.48
CA PHE A 78 -1.08 9.78 7.45
C PHE A 78 -0.63 10.52 8.71
N SER A 79 -0.82 9.93 9.89
CA SER A 79 -0.29 10.48 11.14
C SER A 79 1.23 10.64 11.10
N TYR A 80 1.95 9.64 10.58
CA TYR A 80 3.41 9.72 10.43
C TYR A 80 3.80 10.89 9.52
N VAL A 81 3.18 11.02 8.34
CA VAL A 81 3.46 12.11 7.40
C VAL A 81 3.14 13.48 8.02
N ALA A 82 1.98 13.61 8.66
CA ALA A 82 1.57 14.85 9.30
C ALA A 82 2.59 15.30 10.37
N GLU A 83 2.96 14.40 11.28
CA GLU A 83 3.85 14.73 12.39
C GLU A 83 5.31 14.89 11.94
N HIS A 84 5.85 13.88 11.23
CA HIS A 84 7.30 13.77 11.02
C HIS A 84 7.79 14.50 9.77
N ILE A 85 6.91 14.76 8.80
CA ILE A 85 7.27 15.38 7.52
C ILE A 85 6.73 16.80 7.43
N LEU A 86 5.48 17.01 7.87
CA LEU A 86 4.84 18.33 7.81
C LEU A 86 4.96 19.14 9.11
N GLY A 87 5.46 18.55 10.19
CA GLY A 87 5.66 19.24 11.47
C GLY A 87 4.37 19.60 12.19
N LEU A 88 3.26 18.91 11.89
CA LEU A 88 1.98 19.11 12.56
C LEU A 88 2.00 18.44 13.95
N PRO A 89 1.22 18.94 14.92
CA PRO A 89 1.11 18.29 16.22
C PRO A 89 0.56 16.86 16.08
N ARG A 90 1.04 15.95 16.95
CA ARG A 90 0.62 14.55 16.98
C ARG A 90 -0.89 14.45 17.23
N SER A 91 -1.58 13.61 16.44
CA SER A 91 -3.04 13.52 16.44
C SER A 91 -3.63 12.67 17.58
N PHE A 92 -2.92 11.66 18.09
CA PHE A 92 -3.26 10.84 19.28
C PHE A 92 -2.09 9.88 19.53
#